data_AF-A0A9N9U391-F1
#
_entry.id   AF-A0A9N9U391-F1
#
_cell.length_a   1.000
_cell.length_b   1.000
_cell.length_c   1.000
_cell.angle_alpha   90.00
_cell.angle_beta   90.00
_cell.angle_gamma   90.00
#
_symmetry.space_group_name_H-M   'P 1'
#
loop_
_entity.id
_entity.type
_entity.pdbx_description
1 polymer ?
#
loop_
_entity_poly.entity_id
_entity_poly.type
_entity_poly.pdbx_seq_one_letter_code
_entity_poly.pdbx_strand_id
1 'polypeptide(L)'
;MLLRPSSVSRRLRRPSSLLRFCAGLALAALVLDTLLLTSQLPSSHRSSSRRMPRNPHSLNQTVFIASVHHNSAPRLHATWSDAVVQLVGLLGPDNVYFSAAEHASSDGTIPELVQLKQRLNDLQVGNTIHLGRTAWDLEDEANGEPPSGSEAGWLWHPEHQLWALRRVPIDAQARNQALLPLRELLLKQGRTFDRVLWLDDNIVFRPEDAVALLETRDGDYAAVCSAAQAGPSTHRLNTLTLRDDHGHLPVSTHWPWFSSSTSRSAAWAGSPIPVRSCWGGIVAFDAQPFYDPDSPLRFRSVSDEVAALHLEASERCLIHADNPLASSRGIWVEPLVRTALDCKEGCWKVARPLSPDTWLTAMRGVWSSRLGTWRGPRSGAETNPELPRVDDDGAVSCLMDEMQIIKRTKWTFKLSNAGS
;
A
#
# COMPACT_ATOMS: atom_id res chain seq x y z
N MET A 1 24.78 -36.51 70.43
CA MET A 1 24.91 -36.32 68.97
C MET A 1 23.91 -35.23 68.58
N LEU A 2 24.35 -33.96 68.57
CA LEU A 2 23.49 -32.79 68.34
C LEU A 2 23.68 -32.32 66.88
N LEU A 3 22.63 -32.43 66.07
CA LEU A 3 22.56 -31.87 64.72
C LEU A 3 22.29 -30.36 64.82
N ARG A 4 23.21 -29.53 64.31
CA ARG A 4 22.97 -28.09 64.06
C ARG A 4 22.30 -27.92 62.69
N PRO A 5 21.25 -27.09 62.56
CA PRO A 5 20.78 -26.66 61.25
C PRO A 5 21.67 -25.53 60.74
N SER A 6 22.21 -25.67 59.54
CA SER A 6 22.91 -24.61 58.82
C SER A 6 21.89 -23.66 58.20
N SER A 7 21.73 -22.47 58.79
CA SER A 7 20.98 -21.37 58.19
C SER A 7 21.76 -20.78 57.01
N VAL A 8 21.33 -21.08 55.78
CA VAL A 8 21.83 -20.40 54.58
C VAL A 8 21.21 -19.00 54.51
N SER A 9 21.92 -17.98 55.02
CA SER A 9 21.53 -16.59 54.78
C SER A 9 21.92 -16.20 53.34
N ARG A 10 20.96 -16.08 52.43
CA ARG A 10 21.18 -15.42 51.12
C ARG A 10 21.46 -13.92 51.38
N ARG A 11 22.74 -13.54 51.45
CA ARG A 11 23.15 -12.12 51.41
C ARG A 11 22.86 -11.59 50.00
N LEU A 12 21.77 -10.83 49.86
CA LEU A 12 21.60 -9.94 48.70
C LEU A 12 22.75 -8.92 48.71
N ARG A 13 23.73 -9.10 47.80
CA ARG A 13 24.82 -8.13 47.60
C ARG A 13 24.21 -6.79 47.18
N ARG A 14 24.42 -5.75 47.99
CA ARG A 14 24.05 -4.37 47.64
C ARG A 14 24.78 -4.00 46.34
N PRO A 15 24.10 -3.48 45.31
CA PRO A 15 24.76 -3.05 44.09
C PRO A 15 25.81 -1.98 44.42
N SER A 16 26.97 -2.08 43.79
CA SER A 16 28.09 -1.14 43.95
C SER A 16 27.63 0.29 43.63
N SER A 17 28.24 1.29 44.25
CA SER A 17 27.94 2.72 44.01
C SER A 17 28.02 3.08 42.53
N LEU A 18 28.96 2.47 41.79
CA LEU A 18 29.11 2.59 40.35
C LEU A 18 27.86 2.13 39.57
N LEU A 19 27.27 0.99 39.95
CA LEU A 19 26.08 0.48 39.28
C LEU A 19 24.89 1.44 39.45
N ARG A 20 24.76 2.07 40.62
CA ARG A 20 23.71 3.07 40.89
C ARG A 20 23.94 4.36 40.10
N PHE A 21 25.19 4.78 39.96
CA PHE A 21 25.56 5.94 39.14
C PHE A 21 25.26 5.70 37.66
N CYS A 22 25.67 4.55 37.12
CA CYS A 22 25.35 4.17 35.74
C CYS A 22 23.84 4.04 35.51
N ALA A 23 23.10 3.46 36.47
CA ALA A 23 21.64 3.39 36.40
C ALA A 23 20.98 4.79 36.44
N GLY A 24 21.51 5.72 37.24
CA GLY A 24 21.06 7.11 37.28
C GLY A 24 21.29 7.85 35.97
N LEU A 25 22.47 7.69 35.36
CA LEU A 25 22.76 8.27 34.04
C LEU A 25 21.88 7.68 32.94
N ALA A 26 21.66 6.36 32.94
CA ALA A 26 20.76 5.71 32.00
C ALA A 26 19.32 6.22 32.15
N LEU A 27 18.84 6.39 33.38
CA LEU A 27 17.52 6.95 33.65
C LEU A 27 17.42 8.41 33.16
N ALA A 28 18.43 9.24 33.44
CA ALA A 28 18.47 10.63 32.96
C ALA A 28 18.46 10.71 31.43
N ALA A 29 19.22 9.83 30.74
CA ALA A 29 19.21 9.73 29.29
C ALA A 29 17.85 9.31 28.75
N LEU A 30 17.18 8.33 29.37
CA LEU A 30 15.82 7.91 29.00
C LEU A 30 14.80 9.04 29.19
N VAL A 31 14.91 9.80 30.28
CA VAL A 31 14.03 10.95 30.54
C VAL A 31 14.27 12.05 29.51
N LEU A 32 15.53 12.40 29.24
CA LEU A 32 15.85 13.40 28.22
C LEU A 32 15.36 12.97 26.84
N ASP A 33 15.54 11.70 26.48
CA ASP A 33 15.04 11.12 25.23
C ASP A 33 13.50 11.20 25.16
N THR A 34 12.79 10.85 26.24
CA THR A 34 11.32 10.99 26.29
C THR A 34 10.87 12.45 26.14
N LEU A 35 11.58 13.41 26.74
CA LEU A 35 11.27 14.83 26.66
C LEU A 35 11.51 15.37 25.24
N LEU A 36 12.62 14.97 24.60
CA LEU A 36 12.92 15.34 23.22
C LEU A 36 11.86 14.76 22.28
N LEU A 37 11.53 13.48 22.42
CA LEU A 37 10.51 12.82 21.58
C LEU A 37 9.14 13.47 21.75
N THR A 38 8.71 13.76 22.99
CA THR A 38 7.42 14.40 23.24
C THR A 38 7.38 15.85 22.75
N SER A 39 8.48 16.60 22.88
CA SER A 39 8.59 17.97 22.36
C SER A 39 8.56 18.05 20.83
N GLN A 40 9.01 16.99 20.14
CA GLN A 40 9.06 16.92 18.69
C GLN A 40 7.83 16.25 18.08
N LEU A 41 6.93 15.66 18.88
CA LEU A 41 5.69 15.08 18.34
C LEU A 41 4.94 16.18 17.57
N PRO A 42 4.60 15.94 16.28
CA PRO A 42 3.86 16.93 15.52
C PRO A 42 2.54 17.19 16.24
N SER A 43 2.32 18.45 16.64
CA SER A 43 1.06 18.85 17.25
C SER A 43 -0.07 18.45 16.31
N SER A 44 -1.07 17.73 16.80
CA SER A 44 -2.28 17.37 16.04
C SER A 44 -2.99 18.58 15.44
N HIS A 45 -2.72 19.79 15.95
CA HIS A 45 -3.18 21.07 15.40
C HIS A 45 -2.38 21.60 14.18
N ARG A 46 -1.13 21.16 13.94
CA ARG A 46 -0.36 21.60 12.76
C ARG A 46 -0.85 20.94 11.46
N SER A 47 -1.42 19.74 11.56
CA SER A 47 -1.95 18.97 10.43
C SER A 47 -3.35 19.41 9.99
N SER A 48 -4.12 20.12 10.83
CA SER A 48 -5.42 20.70 10.41
C SER A 48 -5.27 22.04 9.67
N SER A 49 -4.07 22.63 9.66
CA SER A 49 -3.81 23.97 9.09
C SER A 49 -3.14 23.95 7.71
N ARG A 50 -2.80 22.78 7.15
CA ARG A 50 -2.51 22.70 5.70
C ARG A 50 -3.83 22.80 4.97
N ARG A 51 -3.96 23.92 4.25
CA ARG A 51 -5.19 24.40 3.59
C ARG A 51 -5.95 23.24 2.97
N MET A 52 -7.20 23.07 3.39
CA MET A 52 -8.22 22.49 2.52
C MET A 52 -8.06 23.08 1.11
N PRO A 53 -8.26 22.29 0.05
CA PRO A 53 -8.04 22.71 -1.33
C PRO A 53 -8.60 24.10 -1.57
N ARG A 54 -7.83 24.91 -2.29
CA ARG A 54 -8.14 26.33 -2.52
C ARG A 54 -9.27 26.40 -3.56
N ASN A 55 -10.50 26.04 -3.16
CA ASN A 55 -11.61 25.71 -4.05
C ASN A 55 -11.28 24.45 -4.90
N PRO A 56 -11.92 23.28 -4.68
CA PRO A 56 -11.64 22.06 -5.43
C PRO A 56 -11.88 22.22 -6.96
N HIS A 57 -12.72 23.17 -7.36
CA HIS A 57 -12.90 23.60 -8.76
C HIS A 57 -11.68 24.31 -9.37
N SER A 58 -10.60 24.55 -8.61
CA SER A 58 -9.38 25.24 -9.08
C SER A 58 -8.28 24.30 -9.57
N LEU A 59 -8.47 22.97 -9.44
CA LEU A 59 -7.60 22.01 -10.11
C LEU A 59 -7.87 22.12 -11.62
N ASN A 60 -7.06 22.92 -12.30
CA ASN A 60 -6.99 22.96 -13.77
C ASN A 60 -6.28 21.70 -14.29
N GLN A 61 -6.72 20.52 -13.83
CA GLN A 61 -6.14 19.22 -14.17
C GLN A 61 -7.24 18.23 -14.50
N THR A 62 -6.99 17.44 -15.53
CA THR A 62 -7.84 16.34 -15.97
C THR A 62 -7.41 15.04 -15.28
N VAL A 63 -8.38 14.27 -14.79
CA VAL A 63 -8.13 13.08 -13.94
C VAL A 63 -8.83 11.86 -14.52
N PHE A 64 -8.05 10.82 -14.80
CA PHE A 64 -8.56 9.48 -15.09
C PHE A 64 -8.65 8.68 -13.78
N ILE A 65 -9.85 8.37 -13.33
CA ILE A 65 -10.08 7.60 -12.11
C ILE A 65 -10.19 6.11 -12.49
N ALA A 66 -9.38 5.26 -11.88
CA ALA A 66 -9.33 3.83 -12.13
C ALA A 66 -9.60 3.00 -10.86
N SER A 67 -10.33 1.89 -10.98
CA SER A 67 -10.52 0.93 -9.89
C SER A 67 -10.65 -0.52 -10.38
N VAL A 68 -10.39 -1.48 -9.48
CA VAL A 68 -10.69 -2.90 -9.70
C VAL A 68 -11.54 -3.38 -8.53
N HIS A 69 -12.63 -4.09 -8.82
CA HIS A 69 -13.62 -4.53 -7.84
C HIS A 69 -13.72 -6.05 -7.77
N HIS A 70 -13.66 -6.60 -6.56
CA HIS A 70 -13.91 -8.01 -6.26
C HIS A 70 -14.74 -8.14 -4.98
N ASN A 71 -15.95 -8.71 -5.08
CA ASN A 71 -16.81 -8.92 -3.91
C ASN A 71 -16.98 -7.66 -3.03
N SER A 72 -17.23 -6.52 -3.68
CA SER A 72 -17.28 -5.20 -3.09
C SER A 72 -18.69 -4.63 -2.97
N ALA A 73 -19.74 -5.42 -3.25
CA ALA A 73 -21.13 -4.96 -3.30
C ALA A 73 -21.58 -4.21 -2.03
N PRO A 74 -21.33 -4.72 -0.80
CA PRO A 74 -21.76 -4.01 0.40
C PRO A 74 -21.14 -2.62 0.54
N ARG A 75 -19.90 -2.45 0.07
CA ARG A 75 -19.17 -1.18 0.18
C ARG A 75 -19.54 -0.21 -0.93
N LEU A 76 -19.67 -0.71 -2.16
CA LEU A 76 -20.21 0.04 -3.29
C LEU A 76 -21.57 0.65 -2.94
N HIS A 77 -22.45 -0.16 -2.36
CA HIS A 77 -23.78 0.25 -1.95
C HIS A 77 -23.74 1.30 -0.83
N ALA A 78 -22.93 1.07 0.21
CA ALA A 78 -23.00 1.86 1.44
C ALA A 78 -22.25 3.19 1.40
N THR A 79 -21.08 3.25 0.73
CA THR A 79 -20.17 4.41 0.87
C THR A 79 -19.35 4.73 -0.36
N TRP A 80 -18.85 3.74 -1.10
CA TRP A 80 -17.81 3.96 -2.10
C TRP A 80 -18.35 4.68 -3.35
N SER A 81 -19.52 4.25 -3.85
CA SER A 81 -20.15 4.87 -5.03
C SER A 81 -20.51 6.34 -4.77
N ASP A 82 -20.99 6.65 -3.56
CA ASP A 82 -21.30 8.02 -3.15
C ASP A 82 -20.05 8.90 -3.05
N ALA A 83 -18.95 8.35 -2.53
CA ALA A 83 -17.67 9.05 -2.45
C ALA A 83 -17.10 9.36 -3.85
N VAL A 84 -17.22 8.42 -4.80
CA VAL A 84 -16.79 8.65 -6.20
C VAL A 84 -17.63 9.74 -6.85
N VAL A 85 -18.96 9.69 -6.71
CA VAL A 85 -19.85 10.71 -7.28
C VAL A 85 -19.55 12.09 -6.69
N GLN A 86 -19.30 12.19 -5.39
CA GLN A 86 -18.91 13.45 -4.75
C GLN A 86 -17.54 13.93 -5.25
N LEU A 87 -16.56 13.04 -5.37
CA LEU A 87 -15.23 13.38 -5.90
C LEU A 87 -15.30 13.93 -7.33
N VAL A 88 -16.12 13.31 -8.19
CA VAL A 88 -16.38 13.81 -9.53
C VAL A 88 -17.00 15.22 -9.50
N GLY A 89 -17.93 15.47 -8.57
CA GLY A 89 -18.49 16.80 -8.36
C GLY A 89 -17.44 17.84 -7.93
N LEU A 90 -16.47 17.46 -7.11
CA LEU A 90 -15.37 18.33 -6.67
C LEU A 90 -14.39 18.64 -7.82
N LEU A 91 -14.02 17.64 -8.61
CA LEU A 91 -13.06 17.77 -9.72
C LEU A 91 -13.69 18.43 -10.97
N GLY A 92 -15.01 18.36 -11.09
CA GLY A 92 -15.75 18.78 -12.28
C GLY A 92 -15.96 17.62 -13.26
N PRO A 93 -17.21 17.34 -13.68
CA PRO A 93 -17.53 16.24 -14.59
C PRO A 93 -16.73 16.24 -15.90
N ASP A 94 -16.47 17.42 -16.46
CA ASP A 94 -15.73 17.57 -17.72
C ASP A 94 -14.25 17.18 -17.61
N ASN A 95 -13.68 17.33 -16.42
CA ASN A 95 -12.28 17.04 -16.14
C ASN A 95 -12.02 15.56 -15.83
N VAL A 96 -13.08 14.76 -15.69
CA VAL A 96 -12.96 13.39 -15.19
C VAL A 96 -13.34 12.36 -16.25
N TYR A 97 -12.63 11.24 -16.23
CA TYR A 97 -13.10 9.99 -16.82
C TYR A 97 -12.98 8.87 -15.79
N PHE A 98 -14.02 8.07 -15.63
CA PHE A 98 -14.05 6.97 -14.68
C PHE A 98 -13.94 5.62 -15.38
N SER A 99 -13.02 4.77 -14.94
CA SER A 99 -12.94 3.40 -15.40
C SER A 99 -12.82 2.40 -14.25
N ALA A 100 -13.54 1.28 -14.39
CA ALA A 100 -13.46 0.19 -13.45
C ALA A 100 -13.36 -1.14 -14.21
N ALA A 101 -12.67 -2.11 -13.60
CA ALA A 101 -12.78 -3.52 -13.98
C ALA A 101 -13.35 -4.33 -12.82
N GLU A 102 -14.33 -5.17 -13.11
CA GLU A 102 -14.81 -6.19 -12.18
C GLU A 102 -14.00 -7.47 -12.41
N HIS A 103 -13.57 -8.11 -11.32
CA HIS A 103 -12.80 -9.34 -11.41
C HIS A 103 -13.26 -10.38 -10.38
N ALA A 104 -13.78 -11.50 -10.88
CA ALA A 104 -14.07 -12.71 -10.12
C ALA A 104 -15.04 -12.53 -8.94
N SER A 105 -16.01 -11.63 -9.04
CA SER A 105 -17.03 -11.44 -7.99
C SER A 105 -18.07 -12.56 -8.01
N SER A 106 -18.55 -12.88 -6.81
CA SER A 106 -19.61 -13.87 -6.54
C SER A 106 -20.83 -13.27 -5.84
N ASP A 107 -20.74 -12.00 -5.44
CA ASP A 107 -21.78 -11.24 -4.77
C ASP A 107 -22.50 -10.27 -5.75
N GLY A 108 -23.24 -9.31 -5.20
CA GLY A 108 -23.93 -8.26 -5.97
C GLY A 108 -23.02 -7.17 -6.56
N THR A 109 -21.71 -7.38 -6.75
CA THR A 109 -20.80 -6.30 -7.20
C THR A 109 -21.18 -5.78 -8.59
N ILE A 110 -21.51 -6.67 -9.52
CA ILE A 110 -21.86 -6.30 -10.90
C ILE A 110 -23.07 -5.35 -10.95
N PRO A 111 -24.23 -5.66 -10.34
CA PRO A 111 -25.37 -4.73 -10.37
C PRO A 111 -25.09 -3.39 -9.69
N GLU A 112 -24.29 -3.36 -8.61
CA GLU A 112 -23.88 -2.11 -7.96
C GLU A 112 -22.99 -1.24 -8.88
N LEU A 113 -22.06 -1.86 -9.63
CA LEU A 113 -21.26 -1.15 -10.64
C LEU A 113 -22.12 -0.61 -11.79
N VAL A 114 -23.13 -1.37 -12.23
CA VAL A 114 -24.09 -0.91 -13.25
C VAL A 114 -24.89 0.30 -12.74
N GLN A 115 -25.29 0.30 -11.46
CA GLN A 115 -25.96 1.45 -10.86
C GLN A 115 -25.04 2.67 -10.78
N LEU A 116 -23.78 2.49 -10.38
CA LEU A 116 -22.78 3.57 -10.40
C LEU A 116 -22.58 4.13 -11.81
N LYS A 117 -22.51 3.26 -12.83
CA LYS A 117 -22.42 3.66 -14.24
C LYS A 117 -23.57 4.58 -14.64
N GLN A 118 -24.80 4.26 -14.25
CA GLN A 118 -25.98 5.09 -14.54
C GLN A 118 -25.86 6.46 -13.87
N ARG A 119 -25.49 6.50 -12.59
CA ARG A 119 -25.29 7.76 -11.85
C ARG A 119 -24.23 8.65 -12.49
N LEU A 120 -23.15 8.07 -13.01
CA LEU A 120 -22.10 8.81 -13.73
C LEU A 120 -22.58 9.31 -15.11
N ASN A 121 -23.40 8.53 -15.81
CA ASN A 121 -24.02 8.97 -17.07
C ASN A 121 -24.99 10.14 -16.86
N ASP A 122 -25.78 10.12 -15.79
CA ASP A 122 -26.70 11.22 -15.44
C ASP A 122 -25.95 12.53 -15.16
N LEU A 123 -24.70 12.43 -14.69
CA LEU A 123 -23.77 13.54 -14.50
C LEU A 123 -22.95 13.88 -15.76
N GLN A 124 -23.22 13.21 -16.88
CA GLN A 124 -22.52 13.37 -18.16
C GLN A 124 -21.01 13.09 -18.10
N VAL A 125 -20.59 12.22 -17.19
CA VAL A 125 -19.19 11.85 -16.98
C VAL A 125 -18.81 10.70 -17.91
N GLY A 126 -17.74 10.85 -18.68
CA GLY A 126 -17.21 9.77 -19.50
C GLY A 126 -16.78 8.58 -18.64
N ASN A 127 -17.27 7.37 -18.95
CA ASN A 127 -16.94 6.21 -18.14
C ASN A 127 -16.99 4.86 -18.88
N THR A 128 -16.18 3.91 -18.42
CA THR A 128 -16.17 2.52 -18.89
C THR A 128 -16.05 1.54 -17.73
N ILE A 129 -16.95 0.57 -17.66
CA ILE A 129 -16.87 -0.52 -16.68
C ILE A 129 -16.71 -1.81 -17.46
N HIS A 130 -15.56 -2.46 -17.28
CA HIS A 130 -15.28 -3.76 -17.85
C HIS A 130 -15.73 -4.84 -16.89
N LEU A 131 -16.60 -5.74 -17.35
CA LEU A 131 -16.99 -6.93 -16.59
C LEU A 131 -16.04 -8.05 -17.01
N GLY A 132 -15.24 -8.53 -16.06
CA GLY A 132 -14.17 -9.49 -16.31
C GLY A 132 -14.64 -10.93 -16.22
N ARG A 133 -13.69 -11.82 -15.92
CA ARG A 133 -13.92 -13.23 -15.62
C ARG A 133 -14.81 -13.36 -14.40
N THR A 134 -15.74 -14.32 -14.43
CA THR A 134 -16.50 -14.68 -13.24
C THR A 134 -15.61 -15.40 -12.25
N ALA A 135 -16.06 -15.48 -10.99
CA ALA A 135 -15.36 -16.25 -9.98
C ALA A 135 -15.24 -17.74 -10.36
N TRP A 136 -16.23 -18.26 -11.07
CA TRP A 136 -16.28 -19.64 -11.56
C TRP A 136 -15.24 -19.87 -12.66
N ASP A 137 -15.11 -18.94 -13.61
CA ASP A 137 -14.09 -19.05 -14.67
C ASP A 137 -12.68 -19.11 -14.07
N LEU A 138 -12.42 -18.29 -13.04
CA LEU A 138 -11.12 -18.28 -12.37
C LEU A 138 -10.89 -19.54 -11.52
N GLU A 139 -11.93 -20.07 -10.89
CA GLU A 139 -11.87 -21.32 -10.14
C GLU A 139 -11.60 -22.51 -11.08
N ASP A 140 -12.31 -22.59 -12.21
CA ASP A 140 -12.12 -23.62 -13.22
C ASP A 140 -10.70 -23.59 -13.80
N GLU A 141 -10.20 -22.39 -14.10
CA GLU A 141 -8.81 -22.19 -14.55
C GLU A 141 -7.82 -22.66 -13.48
N ALA A 142 -7.95 -22.21 -12.22
CA ALA A 142 -7.04 -22.62 -11.15
C ALA A 142 -7.11 -24.12 -10.81
N ASN A 143 -8.24 -24.77 -11.08
CA ASN A 143 -8.42 -26.21 -10.93
C ASN A 143 -7.88 -27.01 -12.13
N GLY A 144 -7.63 -26.36 -13.25
CA GLY A 144 -7.05 -26.94 -14.45
C GLY A 144 -5.53 -27.08 -14.43
N GLU A 145 -4.98 -27.31 -15.61
CA GLU A 145 -3.55 -27.31 -15.93
C GLU A 145 -3.25 -26.15 -16.89
N PRO A 146 -2.00 -25.64 -16.94
CA PRO A 146 -1.62 -24.65 -17.93
C PRO A 146 -1.89 -25.18 -19.35
N PRO A 147 -2.37 -24.34 -20.27
CA PRO A 147 -2.48 -24.72 -21.67
C PRO A 147 -1.11 -25.12 -22.23
N SER A 148 -1.04 -26.21 -23.01
CA SER A 148 0.20 -26.67 -23.62
C SER A 148 0.88 -25.56 -24.44
N GLY A 149 2.10 -25.18 -24.06
CA GLY A 149 2.85 -24.09 -24.71
C GLY A 149 2.62 -22.69 -24.12
N SER A 150 1.76 -22.55 -23.11
CA SER A 150 1.47 -21.30 -22.39
C SER A 150 1.45 -21.52 -20.88
N GLU A 151 2.57 -21.96 -20.31
CA GLU A 151 2.79 -22.08 -18.86
C GLU A 151 2.93 -20.71 -18.16
N ALA A 152 2.80 -19.61 -18.92
CA ALA A 152 2.96 -18.26 -18.40
C ALA A 152 1.95 -17.95 -17.29
N GLY A 153 2.44 -17.48 -16.14
CA GLY A 153 1.61 -17.23 -14.97
C GLY A 153 1.26 -18.47 -14.14
N TRP A 154 1.87 -19.62 -14.44
CA TRP A 154 1.74 -20.85 -13.66
C TRP A 154 3.06 -21.21 -12.96
N LEU A 155 2.95 -21.87 -11.81
CA LEU A 155 4.08 -22.40 -11.06
C LEU A 155 3.95 -23.92 -10.90
N TRP A 156 5.01 -24.65 -11.21
CA TRP A 156 5.09 -26.08 -10.94
C TRP A 156 5.55 -26.34 -9.50
N HIS A 157 4.76 -27.10 -8.74
CA HIS A 157 5.13 -27.56 -7.40
C HIS A 157 5.57 -29.03 -7.44
N PRO A 158 6.89 -29.32 -7.44
CA PRO A 158 7.40 -30.68 -7.58
C PRO A 158 7.01 -31.59 -6.40
N GLU A 159 6.88 -31.06 -5.18
CA GLU A 159 6.53 -31.86 -4.01
C GLU A 159 5.09 -32.42 -4.08
N HIS A 160 4.17 -31.64 -4.64
CA HIS A 160 2.77 -32.00 -4.74
C HIS A 160 2.36 -32.46 -6.15
N GLN A 161 3.30 -32.45 -7.10
CA GLN A 161 3.08 -32.82 -8.51
C GLN A 161 1.87 -32.09 -9.11
N LEU A 162 1.76 -30.78 -8.85
CA LEU A 162 0.64 -29.96 -9.30
C LEU A 162 1.10 -28.61 -9.84
N TRP A 163 0.30 -28.06 -10.74
CA TRP A 163 0.39 -26.69 -11.21
C TRP A 163 -0.44 -25.77 -10.32
N ALA A 164 0.13 -24.61 -9.99
CA ALA A 164 -0.54 -23.55 -9.24
C ALA A 164 -0.58 -22.26 -10.07
N LEU A 165 -1.78 -21.70 -10.22
CA LEU A 165 -1.99 -20.45 -10.93
C LEU A 165 -1.51 -19.28 -10.06
N ARG A 166 -0.63 -18.43 -10.58
CA ARG A 166 -0.08 -17.28 -9.88
C ARG A 166 -1.11 -16.15 -9.82
N ARG A 167 -1.25 -15.52 -8.65
CA ARG A 167 -2.23 -14.44 -8.41
C ARG A 167 -1.80 -13.11 -9.03
N VAL A 168 -0.54 -12.73 -8.90
CA VAL A 168 -0.05 -11.40 -9.33
C VAL A 168 -0.27 -11.13 -10.83
N PRO A 169 -0.03 -12.09 -11.76
CA PRO A 169 -0.36 -11.88 -13.17
C PRO A 169 -1.84 -11.57 -13.42
N ILE A 170 -2.74 -12.23 -12.68
CA ILE A 170 -4.18 -12.00 -12.78
C ILE A 170 -4.54 -10.60 -12.27
N ASP A 171 -4.01 -10.21 -11.10
CA ASP A 171 -4.22 -8.89 -10.52
C ASP A 171 -3.71 -7.79 -11.48
N ALA A 172 -2.52 -7.97 -12.06
CA ALA A 172 -1.94 -7.05 -13.03
C ALA A 172 -2.82 -6.93 -14.29
N GLN A 173 -3.35 -8.05 -14.80
CA GLN A 173 -4.25 -8.05 -15.95
C GLN A 173 -5.54 -7.28 -15.66
N ALA A 174 -6.18 -7.51 -14.52
CA ALA A 174 -7.39 -6.80 -14.12
C ALA A 174 -7.15 -5.28 -14.02
N ARG A 175 -5.99 -4.86 -13.48
CA ARG A 175 -5.64 -3.43 -13.41
C ARG A 175 -5.39 -2.82 -14.77
N ASN A 176 -4.66 -3.52 -15.63
CA ASN A 176 -4.43 -3.07 -17.01
C ASN A 176 -5.75 -2.98 -17.79
N GLN A 177 -6.71 -3.85 -17.52
CA GLN A 177 -8.05 -3.78 -18.10
C GLN A 177 -8.78 -2.49 -17.71
N ALA A 178 -8.69 -2.07 -16.45
CA ALA A 178 -9.23 -0.77 -15.99
C ALA A 178 -8.50 0.44 -16.61
N LEU A 179 -7.27 0.27 -17.10
CA LEU A 179 -6.52 1.33 -17.79
C LEU A 179 -6.69 1.33 -19.32
N LEU A 180 -7.32 0.31 -19.92
CA LEU A 180 -7.50 0.24 -21.38
C LEU A 180 -8.15 1.51 -21.97
N PRO A 181 -9.20 2.09 -21.35
CA PRO A 181 -9.83 3.29 -21.92
C PRO A 181 -8.88 4.48 -22.01
N LEU A 182 -7.84 4.57 -21.16
CA LEU A 182 -6.85 5.64 -21.18
C LEU A 182 -6.15 5.71 -22.56
N ARG A 183 -5.70 4.56 -23.08
CA ARG A 183 -5.06 4.45 -24.39
C ARG A 183 -6.06 4.59 -25.53
N GLU A 184 -7.25 4.01 -25.39
CA GLU A 184 -8.28 4.10 -26.43
C GLU A 184 -8.74 5.55 -26.67
N LEU A 185 -8.90 6.33 -25.60
CA LEU A 185 -9.28 7.74 -25.68
C LEU A 185 -8.18 8.58 -26.37
N LEU A 186 -6.91 8.31 -26.07
CA LEU A 186 -5.80 8.93 -26.78
C LEU A 186 -5.85 8.61 -28.29
N LEU A 187 -5.98 7.33 -28.66
CA LEU A 187 -5.92 6.91 -30.06
C LEU A 187 -7.16 7.32 -30.88
N LYS A 188 -8.35 7.26 -30.27
CA LYS A 188 -9.62 7.50 -30.98
C LYS A 188 -10.04 8.97 -30.94
N GLN A 189 -9.72 9.70 -29.88
CA GLN A 189 -10.23 11.05 -29.62
C GLN A 189 -9.13 12.09 -29.40
N GLY A 190 -7.86 11.68 -29.35
CA GLY A 190 -6.76 12.58 -28.96
C GLY A 190 -6.87 13.10 -27.53
N ARG A 191 -7.69 12.46 -26.68
CA ARG A 191 -7.95 12.90 -25.31
C ARG A 191 -6.93 12.29 -24.36
N THR A 192 -6.21 13.16 -23.65
CA THR A 192 -5.28 12.80 -22.57
C THR A 192 -5.79 13.28 -21.22
N PHE A 193 -5.18 12.76 -20.16
CA PHE A 193 -5.40 13.19 -18.78
C PHE A 193 -4.06 13.59 -18.16
N ASP A 194 -4.08 14.50 -17.20
CA ASP A 194 -2.88 14.92 -16.47
C ASP A 194 -2.52 13.91 -15.36
N ARG A 195 -3.53 13.28 -14.75
CA ARG A 195 -3.37 12.38 -13.60
C ARG A 195 -4.15 11.09 -13.78
N VAL A 196 -3.57 9.99 -13.31
CA VAL A 196 -4.28 8.72 -13.09
C VAL A 196 -4.48 8.55 -11.59
N LEU A 197 -5.74 8.57 -11.13
CA LEU A 197 -6.11 8.37 -9.74
C LEU A 197 -6.66 6.96 -9.54
N TRP A 198 -5.90 6.12 -8.85
CA TRP A 198 -6.30 4.78 -8.48
C TRP A 198 -7.08 4.76 -7.16
N LEU A 199 -8.23 4.09 -7.14
CA LEU A 199 -9.05 3.84 -5.96
C LEU A 199 -9.22 2.34 -5.75
N ASP A 200 -8.77 1.80 -4.62
CA ASP A 200 -9.06 0.42 -4.23
C ASP A 200 -10.55 0.25 -3.87
N ASP A 201 -11.08 -0.96 -4.05
CA ASP A 201 -12.47 -1.31 -3.73
C ASP A 201 -12.72 -1.58 -2.24
N ASN A 202 -11.65 -1.83 -1.48
CA ASN A 202 -11.70 -2.20 -0.07
C ASN A 202 -11.40 -1.04 0.89
N ILE A 203 -11.56 0.21 0.43
CA ILE A 203 -11.32 1.41 1.24
C ILE A 203 -12.57 2.27 1.42
N VAL A 204 -12.56 3.05 2.50
CA VAL A 204 -13.43 4.21 2.68
C VAL A 204 -12.55 5.46 2.74
N PHE A 205 -12.92 6.47 1.97
CA PHE A 205 -12.14 7.69 1.78
C PHE A 205 -13.02 8.92 1.67
N ARG A 206 -12.48 10.08 2.07
CA ARG A 206 -13.14 11.36 1.84
C ARG A 206 -12.80 11.89 0.45
N PRO A 207 -13.77 12.38 -0.32
CA PRO A 207 -13.50 13.04 -1.59
C PRO A 207 -12.45 14.15 -1.48
N GLU A 208 -12.47 14.94 -0.40
CA GLU A 208 -11.51 16.02 -0.17
C GLU A 208 -10.08 15.50 0.07
N ASP A 209 -9.93 14.32 0.66
CA ASP A 209 -8.62 13.70 0.86
C ASP A 209 -8.04 13.24 -0.49
N ALA A 210 -8.87 12.75 -1.41
CA ALA A 210 -8.42 12.41 -2.76
C ALA A 210 -7.98 13.66 -3.55
N VAL A 211 -8.70 14.78 -3.40
CA VAL A 211 -8.29 16.09 -3.96
C VAL A 211 -6.97 16.56 -3.35
N ALA A 212 -6.83 16.51 -2.02
CA ALA A 212 -5.60 16.88 -1.34
C ALA A 212 -4.41 15.99 -1.74
N LEU A 213 -4.65 14.71 -2.05
CA LEU A 213 -3.63 13.81 -2.57
C LEU A 213 -3.09 14.30 -3.93
N LEU A 214 -3.97 14.71 -4.84
CA LEU A 214 -3.60 15.24 -6.16
C LEU A 214 -2.78 16.54 -6.05
N GLU A 215 -3.04 17.36 -5.04
CA GLU A 215 -2.31 18.60 -4.76
C GLU A 215 -0.96 18.40 -4.05
N THR A 216 -0.62 17.16 -3.67
CA THR A 216 0.63 16.87 -2.95
C THR A 216 1.81 17.42 -3.74
N ARG A 217 2.69 18.19 -3.08
CA ARG A 217 3.85 18.85 -3.71
C ARG A 217 3.48 19.70 -4.94
N ASP A 218 2.34 20.39 -4.89
CA ASP A 218 1.83 21.21 -6.00
C ASP A 218 1.66 20.40 -7.32
N GLY A 219 1.41 19.09 -7.19
CA GLY A 219 1.33 18.16 -8.32
C GLY A 219 2.69 17.69 -8.85
N ASP A 220 3.81 18.03 -8.21
CA ASP A 220 5.15 17.63 -8.64
C ASP A 220 5.62 16.31 -8.01
N TYR A 221 5.18 15.21 -8.62
CA TYR A 221 5.54 13.84 -8.24
C TYR A 221 5.40 12.88 -9.44
N ALA A 222 6.05 11.72 -9.36
CA ALA A 222 5.80 10.61 -10.27
C ALA A 222 4.58 9.80 -9.81
N ALA A 223 4.52 9.53 -8.51
CA ALA A 223 3.37 8.95 -7.85
C ALA A 223 3.27 9.40 -6.38
N VAL A 224 2.06 9.45 -5.86
CA VAL A 224 1.80 9.72 -4.44
C VAL A 224 0.68 8.82 -3.92
N CYS A 225 0.88 8.23 -2.75
CA CYS A 225 -0.07 7.33 -2.13
C CYS A 225 -0.62 7.90 -0.82
N SER A 226 -1.86 7.53 -0.50
CA SER A 226 -2.41 7.75 0.84
C SER A 226 -1.68 6.90 1.89
N ALA A 227 -1.84 7.27 3.15
CA ALA A 227 -1.44 6.42 4.26
C ALA A 227 -2.62 5.53 4.70
N ALA A 228 -2.52 4.22 4.47
CA ALA A 228 -3.56 3.27 4.87
C ALA A 228 -3.63 3.13 6.41
N GLN A 229 -4.85 3.24 6.97
CA GLN A 229 -5.12 3.00 8.37
C GLN A 229 -6.00 1.75 8.53
N ALA A 230 -5.48 0.74 9.23
CA ALA A 230 -6.19 -0.52 9.46
C ALA A 230 -6.97 -0.56 10.78
N GLY A 231 -6.76 0.41 11.69
CA GLY A 231 -7.45 0.48 12.98
C GLY A 231 -6.91 1.58 13.91
N PRO A 232 -7.43 1.68 15.15
CA PRO A 232 -7.18 2.81 16.06
C PRO A 232 -5.73 2.91 16.59
N SER A 233 -4.98 1.81 16.62
CA SER A 233 -3.64 1.76 17.23
C SER A 233 -2.61 0.96 16.42
N THR A 234 -2.98 0.46 15.24
CA THR A 234 -2.11 -0.37 14.39
C THR A 234 -2.24 0.06 12.94
N HIS A 235 -1.12 0.52 12.38
CA HIS A 235 -1.01 0.74 10.95
C HIS A 235 -0.57 -0.58 10.33
N ARG A 236 -1.45 -1.26 9.59
CA ARG A 236 -0.99 -2.29 8.64
C ARG A 236 -0.48 -1.55 7.42
N LEU A 237 0.75 -1.08 7.52
CA LEU A 237 1.50 -0.76 6.32
C LEU A 237 1.57 -2.02 5.47
N ASN A 238 1.19 -1.92 4.21
CA ASN A 238 1.25 -3.04 3.30
C ASN A 238 2.73 -3.35 3.02
N THR A 239 3.29 -4.33 3.73
CA THR A 239 4.66 -4.80 3.54
C THR A 239 4.89 -5.38 2.15
N LEU A 240 3.82 -5.72 1.42
CA LEU A 240 3.92 -6.20 0.05
C LEU A 240 4.23 -5.09 -0.96
N THR A 241 4.01 -3.81 -0.60
CA THR A 241 4.18 -2.70 -1.54
C THR A 241 5.05 -1.57 -1.00
N LEU A 242 5.01 -1.28 0.30
CA LEU A 242 5.72 -0.12 0.84
C LEU A 242 7.22 -0.39 0.95
N ARG A 243 8.03 0.52 0.41
CA ARG A 243 9.50 0.52 0.50
C ARG A 243 9.99 1.93 0.86
N ASP A 244 10.94 2.06 1.78
CA ASP A 244 11.55 3.37 2.08
C ASP A 244 12.35 3.92 0.88
N ASP A 245 12.91 5.12 0.98
CA ASP A 245 13.67 5.76 -0.12
C ASP A 245 14.91 4.96 -0.55
N HIS A 246 15.41 4.06 0.31
CA HIS A 246 16.47 3.12 0.00
C HIS A 246 15.97 1.76 -0.53
N GLY A 247 14.66 1.56 -0.62
CA GLY A 247 14.08 0.30 -1.09
C GLY A 247 13.89 -0.74 0.01
N HIS A 248 14.04 -0.39 1.29
CA HIS A 248 13.89 -1.33 2.40
C HIS A 248 12.45 -1.45 2.87
N LEU A 249 12.14 -2.60 3.47
CA LEU A 249 10.87 -2.80 4.17
C LEU A 249 10.78 -1.90 5.42
N PRO A 250 9.55 -1.49 5.81
CA PRO A 250 9.35 -0.86 7.11
C PRO A 250 9.89 -1.72 8.25
N VAL A 251 10.62 -1.11 9.19
CA VAL A 251 11.23 -1.78 10.35
C VAL A 251 10.30 -1.85 11.57
N SER A 252 9.17 -1.15 11.51
CA SER A 252 8.13 -1.19 12.54
C SER A 252 6.75 -1.08 11.93
N THR A 253 5.77 -1.72 12.58
CA THR A 253 4.33 -1.49 12.35
C THR A 253 3.80 -0.25 13.07
N HIS A 254 4.64 0.37 13.89
CA HIS A 254 4.35 1.59 14.62
C HIS A 254 5.12 2.76 14.02
N TRP A 255 4.54 3.94 14.12
CA TRP A 255 5.19 5.17 13.76
C TRP A 255 6.50 5.40 14.55
N PRO A 256 7.61 5.87 13.95
CA PRO A 256 7.81 6.18 12.53
C PRO A 256 8.47 5.00 11.79
N TRP A 257 7.72 4.36 10.91
CA TRP A 257 7.91 2.98 10.46
C TRP A 257 9.23 2.65 9.74
N PHE A 258 9.92 3.67 9.22
CA PHE A 258 11.02 3.51 8.27
C PHE A 258 12.39 3.40 8.94
N SER A 259 13.28 2.66 8.26
CA SER A 259 14.69 2.55 8.67
C SER A 259 15.48 3.78 8.25
N SER A 260 15.24 4.24 7.01
CA SER A 260 15.87 5.42 6.45
C SER A 260 15.64 6.66 7.31
N SER A 261 16.72 7.40 7.52
CA SER A 261 16.65 8.68 8.22
C SER A 261 15.82 9.72 7.46
N THR A 262 15.83 9.71 6.13
CA THR A 262 15.09 10.64 5.27
C THR A 262 13.60 10.40 5.39
N SER A 263 13.14 9.17 5.08
CA SER A 263 11.72 8.81 5.17
C SER A 263 11.21 8.94 6.60
N ARG A 264 11.99 8.53 7.61
CA ARG A 264 11.62 8.64 9.02
C ARG A 264 11.48 10.08 9.49
N SER A 265 12.36 10.99 9.06
CA SER A 265 12.29 12.41 9.44
C SER A 265 11.13 13.12 8.76
N ALA A 266 10.88 12.81 7.47
CA ALA A 266 9.73 13.33 6.74
C ALA A 266 8.41 12.86 7.36
N ALA A 267 8.35 11.58 7.73
CA ALA A 267 7.26 11.02 8.50
C ALA A 267 7.08 11.85 9.77
N TRP A 268 8.10 11.93 10.62
CA TRP A 268 8.06 12.68 11.88
C TRP A 268 7.55 14.12 11.72
N ALA A 269 7.94 14.79 10.65
CA ALA A 269 7.52 16.16 10.33
C ALA A 269 6.08 16.30 9.79
N GLY A 270 5.40 15.19 9.47
CA GLY A 270 4.09 15.19 8.80
C GLY A 270 4.17 15.76 7.38
N SER A 271 5.33 15.64 6.73
CA SER A 271 5.56 16.10 5.36
C SER A 271 5.49 14.91 4.38
N PRO A 272 5.28 15.15 3.07
CA PRO A 272 5.34 14.08 2.06
C PRO A 272 6.60 13.24 2.24
N ILE A 273 6.41 11.93 2.38
CA ILE A 273 7.47 10.99 2.77
C ILE A 273 8.06 10.38 1.51
N PRO A 274 9.36 10.58 1.22
CA PRO A 274 9.98 9.96 0.06
C PRO A 274 10.08 8.44 0.28
N VAL A 275 9.71 7.68 -0.74
CA VAL A 275 9.66 6.22 -0.75
C VAL A 275 10.06 5.68 -2.13
N ARG A 276 10.40 4.40 -2.24
CA ARG A 276 10.60 3.73 -3.54
C ARG A 276 9.31 3.12 -4.09
N SER A 277 8.34 2.83 -3.24
CA SER A 277 7.05 2.29 -3.63
C SER A 277 6.03 2.44 -2.49
N CYS A 278 4.75 2.60 -2.84
CA CYS A 278 3.64 2.69 -1.90
C CYS A 278 2.31 2.27 -2.55
N TRP A 279 1.23 2.15 -1.78
CA TRP A 279 -0.11 1.98 -2.36
C TRP A 279 -1.21 2.62 -1.54
N GLY A 280 -1.32 2.28 -0.26
CA GLY A 280 -2.18 3.02 0.66
C GLY A 280 -3.69 2.98 0.41
N GLY A 281 -4.16 2.40 -0.70
CA GLY A 281 -5.56 2.31 -1.10
C GLY A 281 -6.01 3.42 -2.06
N ILE A 282 -5.37 4.60 -2.02
CA ILE A 282 -5.49 5.63 -3.06
C ILE A 282 -4.10 5.98 -3.55
N VAL A 283 -3.91 5.99 -4.86
CA VAL A 283 -2.65 6.42 -5.50
C VAL A 283 -2.94 7.38 -6.62
N ALA A 284 -2.24 8.50 -6.67
CA ALA A 284 -2.22 9.37 -7.84
C ALA A 284 -0.88 9.21 -8.58
N PHE A 285 -0.93 8.98 -9.88
CA PHE A 285 0.23 8.94 -10.77
C PHE A 285 0.21 10.15 -11.70
N ASP A 286 1.39 10.60 -12.11
CA ASP A 286 1.49 11.37 -13.34
C ASP A 286 1.09 10.46 -14.52
N ALA A 287 0.21 10.95 -15.40
CA ALA A 287 -0.34 10.15 -16.48
C ALA A 287 0.62 9.97 -17.66
N GLN A 288 1.64 10.84 -17.81
CA GLN A 288 2.53 10.86 -18.96
C GLN A 288 3.16 9.48 -19.28
N PRO A 289 3.69 8.71 -18.30
CA PRO A 289 4.31 7.41 -18.57
C PRO A 289 3.35 6.37 -19.17
N PHE A 290 2.05 6.48 -18.95
CA PHE A 290 1.06 5.54 -19.50
C PHE A 290 0.82 5.75 -20.99
N TYR A 291 1.25 6.90 -21.54
CA TYR A 291 1.07 7.26 -22.94
C TYR A 291 2.30 7.00 -23.81
N ASP A 292 3.38 6.45 -23.25
CA ASP A 292 4.58 6.17 -24.03
C ASP A 292 4.25 5.20 -25.20
N PRO A 293 4.64 5.53 -26.45
CA PRO A 293 4.25 4.73 -27.61
C PRO A 293 4.97 3.38 -27.68
N ASP A 294 6.20 3.31 -27.17
CA ASP A 294 7.08 2.16 -27.29
C ASP A 294 6.98 1.25 -26.06
N SER A 295 6.97 1.87 -24.86
CA SER A 295 6.95 1.18 -23.58
C SER A 295 6.04 1.88 -22.56
N PRO A 296 4.70 1.83 -22.76
CA PRO A 296 3.76 2.44 -21.82
C PRO A 296 3.84 1.79 -20.45
N LEU A 297 3.78 2.62 -19.41
CA LEU A 297 3.70 2.15 -18.03
C LEU A 297 2.45 1.27 -17.86
N ARG A 298 2.64 0.07 -17.32
CA ARG A 298 1.58 -0.94 -17.14
C ARG A 298 1.87 -1.79 -15.92
N PHE A 299 0.83 -2.36 -15.32
CA PHE A 299 1.01 -3.34 -14.26
C PHE A 299 1.59 -4.63 -14.85
N ARG A 300 2.54 -5.24 -14.15
CA ARG A 300 3.13 -6.52 -14.52
C ARG A 300 3.37 -7.39 -13.28
N SER A 301 3.70 -8.65 -13.52
CA SER A 301 4.32 -9.55 -12.55
C SER A 301 5.82 -9.70 -12.84
N VAL A 302 6.54 -10.38 -11.94
CA VAL A 302 7.88 -10.89 -12.27
C VAL A 302 7.78 -11.99 -13.32
N SER A 303 8.87 -12.23 -14.06
CA SER A 303 8.92 -13.29 -15.06
C SER A 303 8.73 -14.68 -14.42
N ASP A 304 8.33 -15.66 -15.22
CA ASP A 304 8.16 -17.03 -14.72
C ASP A 304 9.50 -17.66 -14.29
N GLU A 305 10.63 -17.20 -14.84
CA GLU A 305 11.97 -17.61 -14.40
C GLU A 305 12.24 -17.18 -12.95
N VAL A 306 11.82 -15.97 -12.57
CA VAL A 306 11.93 -15.47 -11.19
C VAL A 306 10.95 -16.19 -10.28
N ALA A 307 9.72 -16.40 -10.76
CA ALA A 307 8.70 -17.12 -10.00
C ALA A 307 9.07 -18.58 -9.74
N ALA A 308 9.79 -19.23 -10.65
CA ALA A 308 10.31 -20.59 -10.47
C ALA A 308 11.30 -20.70 -9.29
N LEU A 309 11.93 -19.58 -8.90
CA LEU A 309 12.75 -19.48 -7.69
C LEU A 309 11.91 -19.23 -6.42
N HIS A 310 10.58 -19.34 -6.51
CA HIS A 310 9.62 -19.01 -5.47
C HIS A 310 9.68 -17.53 -5.02
N LEU A 311 10.10 -16.65 -5.93
CA LEU A 311 10.11 -15.21 -5.72
C LEU A 311 8.94 -14.54 -6.41
N GLU A 312 8.28 -13.64 -5.70
CA GLU A 312 7.17 -12.86 -6.24
C GLU A 312 7.33 -11.39 -5.85
N ALA A 313 6.79 -10.49 -6.66
CA ALA A 313 6.66 -9.08 -6.32
C ALA A 313 5.24 -8.61 -6.62
N SER A 314 4.65 -7.79 -5.76
CA SER A 314 3.33 -7.22 -6.04
C SER A 314 3.41 -6.29 -7.26
N GLU A 315 2.42 -6.42 -8.15
CA GLU A 315 2.18 -5.53 -9.29
C GLU A 315 2.08 -4.06 -8.86
N ARG A 316 1.58 -3.81 -7.65
CA ARG A 316 1.49 -2.48 -7.02
C ARG A 316 2.84 -1.91 -6.60
N CYS A 317 3.86 -2.75 -6.41
CA CYS A 317 5.24 -2.32 -6.18
C CYS A 317 5.97 -2.14 -7.51
N LEU A 318 5.80 -3.09 -8.43
CA LEU A 318 6.46 -3.09 -9.73
C LEU A 318 6.10 -1.86 -10.58
N ILE A 319 4.84 -1.41 -10.53
CA ILE A 319 4.41 -0.19 -11.24
C ILE A 319 5.23 1.06 -10.86
N HIS A 320 5.78 1.11 -9.64
CA HIS A 320 6.63 2.21 -9.18
C HIS A 320 8.07 2.03 -9.62
N ALA A 321 8.58 0.79 -9.59
CA ALA A 321 9.91 0.46 -10.09
C ALA A 321 10.04 0.75 -11.60
N ASP A 322 8.98 0.45 -12.36
CA ASP A 322 8.90 0.65 -13.80
C ASP A 322 8.60 2.10 -14.19
N ASN A 323 8.27 2.98 -13.24
CA ASN A 323 7.89 4.36 -13.53
C ASN A 323 9.14 5.21 -13.87
N PRO A 324 9.31 5.66 -15.13
CA PRO A 324 10.49 6.40 -15.55
C PRO A 324 10.65 7.74 -14.83
N LEU A 325 9.54 8.33 -14.36
CA LEU A 325 9.55 9.59 -13.61
C LEU A 325 9.95 9.42 -12.14
N ALA A 326 10.04 8.20 -11.62
CA ALA A 326 10.38 7.95 -10.22
C ALA A 326 11.74 8.56 -9.84
N SER A 327 12.70 8.55 -10.76
CA SER A 327 14.05 9.10 -10.53
C SER A 327 14.07 10.64 -10.49
N SER A 328 13.21 11.31 -11.26
CA SER A 328 13.23 12.76 -11.45
C SER A 328 12.22 13.51 -10.57
N ARG A 329 11.03 12.94 -10.33
CA ARG A 329 9.93 13.56 -9.57
C ARG A 329 9.63 12.85 -8.24
N GLY A 330 10.16 11.64 -8.06
CA GLY A 330 10.03 10.88 -6.81
C GLY A 330 8.66 10.25 -6.58
N ILE A 331 8.63 9.30 -5.66
CA ILE A 331 7.41 8.65 -5.17
C ILE A 331 7.23 9.01 -3.70
N TRP A 332 5.99 9.30 -3.32
CA TRP A 332 5.69 9.91 -2.03
C TRP A 332 4.53 9.22 -1.32
N VAL A 333 4.58 9.18 0.01
CA VAL A 333 3.40 8.93 0.84
C VAL A 333 2.94 10.27 1.40
N GLU A 334 1.67 10.62 1.20
CA GLU A 334 1.05 11.80 1.81
C GLU A 334 0.46 11.39 3.18
N PRO A 335 1.12 11.75 4.31
CA PRO A 335 0.68 11.33 5.64
C PRO A 335 -0.65 11.94 6.09
N LEU A 336 -1.16 12.98 5.42
CA LEU A 336 -2.42 13.62 5.80
C LEU A 336 -3.64 12.94 5.16
N VAL A 337 -3.47 12.32 3.99
CA VAL A 337 -4.50 11.63 3.23
C VAL A 337 -4.65 10.20 3.77
N ARG A 338 -5.86 9.86 4.20
CA ARG A 338 -6.12 8.64 4.96
C ARG A 338 -7.24 7.81 4.35
N THR A 339 -7.06 6.50 4.37
CA THR A 339 -8.04 5.51 3.94
C THR A 339 -8.30 4.53 5.07
N ALA A 340 -9.55 4.08 5.21
CA ALA A 340 -9.94 3.08 6.20
C ALA A 340 -10.32 1.76 5.50
N LEU A 341 -9.81 0.62 6.02
CA LEU A 341 -10.04 -0.71 5.42
C LEU A 341 -11.37 -1.36 5.84
N ASP A 342 -11.93 -1.02 7.01
CA ASP A 342 -13.22 -1.56 7.50
C ASP A 342 -13.96 -0.50 8.36
N CYS A 343 -15.29 -0.45 8.25
CA CYS A 343 -16.16 0.52 8.92
C CYS A 343 -17.03 -0.07 10.05
N LYS A 344 -16.59 -1.15 10.68
CA LYS A 344 -17.30 -1.71 11.85
C LYS A 344 -17.36 -0.77 13.06
N GLU A 345 -16.51 0.26 13.14
CA GLU A 345 -16.52 1.25 14.23
C GLU A 345 -16.35 2.70 13.72
N GLY A 346 -17.39 3.26 13.07
CA GLY A 346 -17.50 4.71 12.88
C GLY A 346 -16.34 5.37 12.13
N CYS A 347 -16.09 4.92 10.89
CA CYS A 347 -14.98 5.28 9.99
C CYS A 347 -14.50 6.76 10.04
N TRP A 348 -15.41 7.74 10.15
CA TRP A 348 -15.05 9.16 10.15
C TRP A 348 -14.48 9.68 11.48
N LYS A 349 -14.71 8.97 12.59
CA LYS A 349 -14.06 9.27 13.89
C LYS A 349 -12.64 8.68 13.99
N VAL A 350 -12.21 7.89 13.00
CA VAL A 350 -10.98 7.09 13.04
C VAL A 350 -9.88 7.63 12.13
N ALA A 351 -10.07 8.74 11.41
CA ALA A 351 -8.96 9.52 10.84
C ALA A 351 -8.17 10.21 11.97
N ARG A 352 -7.54 9.40 12.84
CA ARG A 352 -6.58 9.83 13.84
C ARG A 352 -5.28 10.21 13.14
N PRO A 353 -4.48 11.13 13.70
CA PRO A 353 -3.15 11.42 13.17
C PRO A 353 -2.36 10.12 13.00
N LEU A 354 -1.52 10.02 11.96
CA LEU A 354 -0.53 8.93 11.88
C LEU A 354 0.49 9.03 13.01
N SER A 355 0.63 10.23 13.57
CA SER A 355 1.41 10.45 14.77
C SER A 355 0.71 9.83 16.00
N PRO A 356 1.49 9.35 16.97
CA PRO A 356 0.96 8.71 18.15
C PRO A 356 0.04 9.63 18.95
N ASP A 357 -1.15 9.12 19.32
CA ASP A 357 -2.12 9.84 20.16
C ASP A 357 -1.62 10.13 21.59
N THR A 358 -0.62 9.37 22.05
CA THR A 358 -0.09 9.45 23.43
C THR A 358 1.43 9.34 23.45
N TRP A 359 2.06 9.87 24.49
CA TRP A 359 3.50 9.70 24.70
C TRP A 359 3.91 8.22 24.83
N LEU A 360 3.04 7.36 25.36
CA LEU A 360 3.29 5.92 25.48
C LEU A 360 3.35 5.23 24.10
N THR A 361 2.40 5.54 23.21
CA THR A 361 2.41 5.00 21.85
C THR A 361 3.58 5.56 21.03
N ALA A 362 3.97 6.82 21.27
CA ALA A 362 5.17 7.42 20.68
C ALA A 362 6.43 6.68 21.11
N MET A 363 6.61 6.47 22.41
CA MET A 363 7.76 5.74 22.95
C MET A 363 7.82 4.32 22.41
N ARG A 364 6.69 3.60 22.40
CA ARG A 364 6.62 2.23 21.86
C ARG A 364 7.06 2.20 20.39
N GLY A 365 6.59 3.15 19.59
CA GLY A 365 6.93 3.24 18.18
C GLY A 365 8.40 3.58 17.93
N VAL A 366 8.95 4.56 18.65
CA VAL A 366 10.36 4.94 18.55
C VAL A 366 11.29 3.81 18.96
N TRP A 367 11.01 3.13 20.08
CA TRP A 367 11.83 2.00 20.51
C TRP A 367 11.68 0.79 19.58
N SER A 368 10.49 0.54 19.04
CA SER A 368 10.30 -0.48 18.02
C SER A 368 11.11 -0.17 16.75
N SER A 369 11.11 1.08 16.31
CA SER A 369 11.90 1.55 15.16
C SER A 369 13.40 1.41 15.43
N ARG A 370 13.90 1.87 16.59
CA ARG A 370 15.31 1.73 17.00
C ARG A 370 15.79 0.28 17.05
N LEU A 371 14.99 -0.60 17.67
CA LEU A 371 15.30 -2.04 17.73
C LEU A 371 15.29 -2.67 16.34
N GLY A 372 14.37 -2.23 15.47
CA GLY A 372 14.32 -2.65 14.07
C GLY A 372 15.56 -2.20 13.29
N THR A 373 15.95 -0.93 13.39
CA THR A 373 17.16 -0.39 12.76
C THR A 373 18.42 -1.09 13.28
N TRP A 374 18.51 -1.38 14.59
CA TRP A 374 19.64 -2.08 15.19
C TRP A 374 19.78 -3.52 14.69
N ARG A 375 18.66 -4.22 14.44
CA ARG A 375 18.65 -5.55 13.82
C ARG A 375 18.99 -5.52 12.33
N GLY A 376 19.12 -4.34 11.74
CA GLY A 376 19.32 -4.12 10.32
C GLY A 376 17.99 -4.02 9.56
N PRO A 377 17.90 -3.15 8.53
CA PRO A 377 16.75 -3.14 7.64
C PRO A 377 16.62 -4.50 6.95
N ARG A 378 15.39 -4.96 6.77
CA ARG A 378 15.11 -6.06 5.85
C ARG A 378 15.01 -5.46 4.46
N SER A 379 15.93 -5.80 3.56
CA SER A 379 15.66 -5.67 2.14
C SER A 379 14.71 -6.80 1.71
N GLY A 380 14.21 -6.76 0.48
CA GLY A 380 13.43 -7.87 -0.09
C GLY A 380 14.21 -9.20 -0.13
N ALA A 381 13.74 -10.16 -0.92
CA ALA A 381 14.37 -11.48 -1.07
C ALA A 381 15.88 -11.45 -1.41
N GLU A 382 16.39 -10.30 -1.85
CA GLU A 382 17.80 -9.96 -2.08
C GLU A 382 18.76 -10.28 -0.92
N THR A 383 18.28 -10.41 0.32
CA THR A 383 19.12 -10.77 1.48
C THR A 383 19.34 -12.25 1.70
N ASN A 384 18.68 -13.13 0.94
CA ASN A 384 19.02 -14.56 1.00
C ASN A 384 20.21 -14.85 0.07
N PRO A 385 21.43 -15.07 0.60
CA PRO A 385 22.61 -15.35 -0.22
C PRO A 385 22.50 -16.67 -1.00
N GLU A 386 21.52 -17.52 -0.67
CA GLU A 386 21.23 -18.78 -1.35
C GLU A 386 20.38 -18.59 -2.62
N LEU A 387 19.75 -17.43 -2.80
CA LEU A 387 18.97 -17.15 -4.01
C LEU A 387 19.88 -16.63 -5.13
N PRO A 388 19.65 -17.06 -6.39
CA PRO A 388 20.32 -16.49 -7.55
C PRO A 388 20.11 -14.97 -7.61
N ARG A 389 21.14 -14.22 -8.01
CA ARG A 389 20.95 -12.81 -8.37
C ARG A 389 20.09 -12.78 -9.62
N VAL A 390 18.90 -12.22 -9.48
CA VAL A 390 17.96 -11.99 -10.56
C VAL A 390 18.13 -10.54 -11.02
N ASP A 391 18.57 -10.34 -12.26
CA ASP A 391 18.48 -9.04 -12.93
C ASP A 391 17.03 -8.86 -13.42
N ASP A 392 16.16 -8.34 -12.55
CA ASP A 392 14.84 -7.80 -12.93
C ASP A 392 14.96 -6.27 -12.84
N ASP A 393 15.01 -5.60 -13.99
CA ASP A 393 15.27 -4.18 -14.26
C ASP A 393 14.68 -3.20 -13.22
N GLY A 394 15.34 -3.03 -12.07
CA GLY A 394 14.91 -2.14 -10.98
C GLY A 394 13.85 -2.69 -10.02
N ALA A 395 13.32 -3.90 -10.26
CA ALA A 395 12.29 -4.55 -9.46
C ALA A 395 12.82 -5.31 -8.24
N VAL A 396 14.13 -5.43 -8.07
CA VAL A 396 14.77 -6.21 -7.00
C VAL A 396 14.29 -5.81 -5.60
N SER A 397 14.08 -4.51 -5.36
CA SER A 397 13.55 -4.02 -4.09
C SER A 397 12.12 -4.49 -3.79
N CYS A 398 11.34 -4.87 -4.82
CA CYS A 398 9.97 -5.36 -4.68
C CYS A 398 9.89 -6.87 -4.43
N LEU A 399 10.96 -7.64 -4.70
CA LEU A 399 10.97 -9.09 -4.57
C LEU A 399 10.78 -9.54 -3.12
N MET A 400 9.98 -10.59 -2.95
CA MET A 400 9.69 -11.21 -1.67
C MET A 400 9.63 -12.74 -1.84
N ASP A 401 10.08 -13.44 -0.81
CA ASP A 401 9.98 -14.89 -0.68
C ASP A 401 8.60 -15.28 -0.11
N GLU A 402 7.55 -14.85 -0.80
CA GLU A 402 6.16 -15.08 -0.44
C GLU A 402 5.32 -15.29 -1.72
N MET A 403 5.42 -16.47 -2.34
CA MET A 403 4.62 -16.81 -3.53
C MET A 403 3.12 -16.69 -3.29
N GLN A 404 2.41 -16.07 -4.24
CA GLN A 404 0.98 -15.85 -4.17
C GLN A 404 0.27 -16.65 -5.27
N ILE A 405 -0.40 -17.73 -4.86
CA ILE A 405 -1.14 -18.62 -5.76
C ILE A 405 -2.64 -18.58 -5.49
N ILE A 406 -3.45 -18.90 -6.51
CA ILE A 406 -4.87 -19.16 -6.37
C ILE A 406 -5.05 -20.59 -5.83
N LYS A 407 -5.67 -20.74 -4.65
CA LYS A 407 -5.83 -22.04 -3.99
C LYS A 407 -7.05 -22.81 -4.50
N ARG A 408 -6.86 -24.11 -4.69
CA ARG A 408 -7.92 -25.12 -4.90
C ARG A 408 -8.68 -25.43 -3.60
N THR A 409 -9.51 -24.53 -3.10
CA THR A 409 -10.57 -24.89 -2.12
C THR A 409 -11.67 -23.84 -2.09
N LYS A 410 -12.93 -24.29 -1.96
CA LYS A 410 -14.13 -23.48 -1.76
C LYS A 410 -13.83 -22.26 -0.87
N TRP A 411 -13.74 -21.10 -1.51
CA TRP A 411 -13.82 -19.76 -0.93
C TRP A 411 -12.97 -19.51 0.32
N THR A 412 -11.63 -19.58 0.21
CA THR A 412 -10.75 -18.81 1.12
C THR A 412 -9.39 -18.48 0.50
N PHE A 413 -9.09 -17.19 0.38
CA PHE A 413 -7.76 -16.65 0.10
C PHE A 413 -6.84 -16.91 1.32
N LYS A 414 -6.04 -17.97 1.29
CA LYS A 414 -4.99 -18.18 2.29
C LYS A 414 -3.62 -18.02 1.65
N LEU A 415 -2.86 -17.02 2.10
CA LEU A 415 -1.40 -17.07 2.06
C LEU A 415 -0.97 -18.41 2.67
N SER A 416 -0.38 -19.29 1.87
CA SER A 416 0.53 -20.29 2.41
C SER A 416 1.88 -20.02 1.82
N ASN A 417 2.88 -20.00 2.69
CA ASN A 417 4.25 -20.19 2.27
C ASN A 417 4.31 -21.51 1.50
N ALA A 418 5.06 -21.57 0.40
CA ALA A 418 5.37 -22.83 -0.26
C ALA A 418 6.32 -23.72 0.58
N GLY A 419 6.50 -23.41 1.88
CA GLY A 419 7.39 -24.10 2.81
C GLY A 419 6.71 -24.52 4.13
N SER A 420 5.42 -24.86 4.11
CA SER A 420 4.78 -25.52 5.26
C SER A 420 3.77 -26.58 4.86
#